data_AF-A0A7K1BDS2-F1
#
_entry.id   AF-A0A7K1BDS2-F1
#
_cell.length_a   1.000
_cell.length_b   1.000
_cell.length_c   1.000
_cell.angle_alpha   90.00
_cell.angle_beta   90.00
_cell.angle_gamma   90.00
#
_symmetry.space_group_name_H-M   'P 1'
#
loop_
_entity.id
_entity.type
_entity.pdbx_description
1 polymer ?
#
loop_
_entity_poly.entity_id
_entity_poly.type
_entity_poly.pdbx_seq_one_letter_code
_entity_poly.pdbx_strand_id
1 'polypeptide(L)'
;MSDSTYIAGTCNIGEKEIRRRQLVAVIGAILSLVSLIGFISTDSTRSVRLGIFLPLMIAAVGFVQSRSKFCLAYGFAGTFNFGKLGDLSRVSDPVSKAADRATALRILTKSFLLAAIATAVVVVLPL
;
A
#
# COMPACT_ATOMS: atom_id res chain seq x y z
N MET A 1 7.62 -23.45 7.87
CA MET A 1 7.34 -22.02 7.61
C MET A 1 7.45 -21.32 8.94
N SER A 2 8.33 -20.32 9.10
CA SER A 2 8.41 -19.59 10.36
C SER A 2 7.15 -18.76 10.50
N ASP A 3 6.26 -19.13 11.41
CA ASP A 3 5.17 -18.27 11.85
C ASP A 3 5.82 -17.06 12.54
N SER A 4 6.06 -16.01 11.75
CA SER A 4 6.66 -14.78 12.24
C SER A 4 5.79 -14.23 13.38
N THR A 5 6.38 -14.00 14.54
CA THR A 5 5.68 -13.40 15.67
C THR A 5 5.45 -11.91 15.42
N TYR A 6 4.40 -11.34 16.03
CA TYR A 6 4.17 -9.90 16.05
C TYR A 6 5.38 -9.15 16.63
N ILE A 7 5.79 -8.07 15.95
CA ILE A 7 6.83 -7.16 16.43
C ILE A 7 6.31 -5.72 16.23
N ALA A 8 6.11 -5.01 17.32
CA ALA A 8 5.59 -3.64 17.31
C ALA A 8 6.39 -2.73 16.36
N GLY A 9 5.68 -1.97 15.54
CA GLY A 9 6.23 -1.06 14.54
C GLY A 9 7.06 -1.71 13.43
N THR A 10 7.10 -3.05 13.35
CA THR A 10 8.01 -3.75 12.44
C THR A 10 7.28 -4.83 11.63
N CYS A 11 6.45 -5.66 12.26
CA CYS A 11 5.77 -6.77 11.59
C CYS A 11 4.43 -7.07 12.26
N ASN A 12 3.33 -6.93 11.51
CA ASN A 12 1.97 -7.21 12.02
C ASN A 12 1.12 -8.10 11.09
N ILE A 13 1.73 -8.66 10.04
CA ILE A 13 1.06 -9.56 9.10
C ILE A 13 1.91 -10.78 8.73
N GLY A 14 1.25 -11.93 8.62
CA GLY A 14 1.85 -13.17 8.14
C GLY A 14 1.86 -13.30 6.61
N GLU A 15 2.43 -14.41 6.14
CA GLU A 15 2.70 -14.65 4.71
C GLU A 15 1.43 -14.55 3.81
N LYS A 16 0.28 -15.04 4.28
CA LYS A 16 -0.98 -14.98 3.52
C LYS A 16 -1.44 -13.53 3.30
N GLU A 17 -1.35 -12.70 4.32
CA GLU A 17 -1.68 -11.28 4.22
C GLU A 17 -0.65 -10.54 3.34
N ILE A 18 0.65 -10.89 3.43
CA ILE A 18 1.69 -10.32 2.55
C ILE A 18 1.37 -10.62 1.08
N ARG A 19 1.04 -11.87 0.73
CA ARG A 19 0.65 -12.26 -0.64
C ARG A 19 -0.56 -11.48 -1.13
N ARG A 20 -1.53 -11.19 -0.25
CA ARG A 20 -2.67 -10.33 -0.60
C ARG A 20 -2.23 -8.90 -0.93
N ARG A 21 -1.27 -8.33 -0.19
CA ARG A 21 -0.75 -6.98 -0.50
C ARG A 21 0.06 -6.96 -1.79
N GLN A 22 0.78 -8.04 -2.11
CA GLN A 22 1.42 -8.21 -3.41
C GLN A 22 0.38 -8.26 -4.55
N LEU A 23 -0.71 -9.00 -4.38
CA LEU A 23 -1.80 -9.02 -5.35
C LEU A 23 -2.43 -7.64 -5.56
N VAL A 24 -2.68 -6.90 -4.47
CA VAL A 24 -3.17 -5.50 -4.56
C VAL A 24 -2.17 -4.61 -5.32
N ALA A 25 -0.86 -4.79 -5.08
CA ALA A 25 0.17 -4.06 -5.80
C ALA A 25 0.11 -4.33 -7.32
N VAL A 26 -0.01 -5.60 -7.71
CA VAL A 26 -0.12 -6.03 -9.11
C VAL A 26 -1.39 -5.49 -9.75
N ILE A 27 -2.55 -5.60 -9.10
CA ILE A 27 -3.81 -5.07 -9.63
C ILE A 27 -3.70 -3.56 -9.84
N GLY A 28 -3.19 -2.81 -8.86
CA GLY A 28 -2.99 -1.36 -9.00
C GLY A 28 -2.04 -1.02 -10.15
N ALA A 29 -0.97 -1.79 -10.35
CA ALA A 29 -0.03 -1.59 -11.46
C ALA A 29 -0.68 -1.85 -12.82
N ILE A 30 -1.48 -2.93 -12.96
CA ILE A 30 -2.23 -3.22 -14.18
C ILE A 30 -3.23 -2.10 -14.48
N LEU A 31 -4.00 -1.65 -13.47
CA LEU A 31 -4.93 -0.53 -13.64
C LEU A 31 -4.20 0.75 -14.08
N SER A 32 -3.03 1.03 -13.50
CA SER A 32 -2.21 2.21 -13.87
C SER A 32 -1.74 2.12 -15.32
N LEU A 33 -1.31 0.93 -15.77
CA LEU A 33 -0.89 0.69 -17.14
C LEU A 33 -2.05 0.87 -18.13
N VAL A 34 -3.22 0.32 -17.82
CA VAL A 34 -4.43 0.48 -18.65
C VAL A 34 -4.85 1.95 -18.74
N SER A 35 -4.83 2.69 -17.61
CA SER A 35 -5.09 4.13 -17.62
C SER A 35 -4.08 4.90 -18.47
N LEU A 36 -2.78 4.57 -18.37
CA LEU A 36 -1.74 5.21 -19.17
C LEU A 36 -1.94 5.00 -20.66
N ILE A 37 -2.22 3.76 -21.09
CA ILE A 37 -2.54 3.44 -22.49
C ILE A 37 -3.76 4.25 -22.94
N GLY A 38 -4.82 4.28 -22.12
CA GLY A 38 -6.02 5.07 -22.42
C GLY A 38 -5.74 6.57 -22.61
N PHE A 39 -4.89 7.17 -21.79
CA PHE A 39 -4.52 8.58 -21.94
C PHE A 39 -3.76 8.87 -23.23
N ILE A 40 -2.85 7.98 -23.62
CA ILE A 40 -2.09 8.09 -24.88
C ILE A 40 -3.02 7.91 -26.08
N SER A 41 -3.90 6.91 -26.05
CA SER A 41 -4.80 6.62 -27.18
C SER A 41 -5.89 7.68 -27.41
N THR A 42 -6.10 8.59 -26.45
CA THR A 42 -7.16 9.61 -26.50
C THR A 42 -6.64 11.03 -26.44
N ASP A 43 -5.32 11.24 -26.48
CA ASP A 43 -4.67 12.55 -26.30
C ASP A 43 -5.22 13.31 -25.08
N SER A 44 -5.40 12.59 -23.97
CA SER A 44 -6.08 13.09 -22.78
C SER A 44 -5.39 14.33 -22.22
N THR A 45 -6.19 15.33 -21.80
CA THR A 45 -5.68 16.56 -21.17
C THR A 45 -4.92 16.27 -19.88
N ARG A 46 -3.99 17.16 -19.50
CA ARG A 46 -3.21 17.03 -18.26
C ARG A 46 -4.08 16.89 -17.00
N SER A 47 -5.22 17.58 -16.95
CA SER A 47 -6.16 17.50 -15.84
C SER A 47 -6.76 16.10 -15.68
N VAL A 48 -7.08 15.43 -16.79
CA VAL A 48 -7.61 14.06 -16.78
C VAL A 48 -6.54 13.06 -16.32
N ARG A 49 -5.28 13.26 -16.73
CA ARG A 49 -4.15 12.40 -16.34
C ARG A 49 -3.93 12.32 -14.83
N LEU A 50 -4.34 13.34 -14.06
CA LEU A 50 -4.29 13.30 -12.58
C LEU A 50 -5.06 12.12 -11.97
N GLY A 51 -6.07 11.61 -12.68
CA GLY A 51 -6.83 10.43 -12.24
C GLY A 51 -5.98 9.17 -12.05
N ILE A 52 -4.81 9.09 -12.68
CA ILE A 52 -3.87 7.96 -12.53
C ILE A 52 -3.31 7.83 -11.12
N PHE A 53 -3.42 8.89 -10.30
CA PHE A 53 -3.01 8.86 -8.90
C PHE A 53 -3.67 7.73 -8.12
N LEU A 54 -4.96 7.45 -8.36
CA LEU A 54 -5.69 6.41 -7.64
C LEU A 54 -5.14 5.00 -7.87
N PRO A 55 -5.03 4.49 -9.12
CA PRO A 55 -4.46 3.17 -9.34
C PRO A 55 -2.98 3.09 -8.92
N LEU A 56 -2.21 4.18 -9.06
CA LEU A 56 -0.83 4.24 -8.56
C LEU A 56 -0.76 4.18 -7.04
N MET A 57 -1.70 4.82 -6.33
CA MET A 57 -1.78 4.76 -4.87
C MET A 57 -2.12 3.34 -4.39
N ILE A 58 -3.05 2.65 -5.07
CA ILE A 58 -3.35 1.23 -4.81
C ILE A 58 -2.09 0.38 -4.98
N ALA A 59 -1.36 0.57 -6.09
CA ALA A 59 -0.12 -0.15 -6.37
C ALA A 59 0.93 0.10 -5.28
N ALA A 60 1.20 1.36 -4.96
CA ALA A 60 2.19 1.79 -3.99
C ALA A 60 1.87 1.28 -2.58
N VAL A 61 0.62 1.38 -2.14
CA VAL A 61 0.18 0.90 -0.82
C VAL A 61 0.34 -0.62 -0.70
N GLY A 62 0.01 -1.39 -1.74
CA GLY A 62 0.24 -2.83 -1.76
C GLY A 62 1.73 -3.18 -1.72
N PHE A 63 2.53 -2.50 -2.54
CA PHE A 63 3.97 -2.71 -2.64
C PHE A 63 4.69 -2.39 -1.32
N VAL A 64 4.48 -1.20 -0.76
CA VAL A 64 5.17 -0.76 0.46
C VAL A 64 4.76 -1.64 1.65
N GLN A 65 3.47 -1.97 1.82
CA GLN A 65 3.03 -2.85 2.91
C GLN A 65 3.61 -4.26 2.79
N SER A 66 3.63 -4.84 1.59
CA SER A 66 4.18 -6.19 1.37
C SER A 66 5.68 -6.25 1.66
N ARG A 67 6.45 -5.24 1.24
CA ARG A 67 7.90 -5.13 1.53
C ARG A 67 8.18 -4.89 3.01
N SER A 68 7.32 -4.10 3.66
CA SER A 68 7.46 -3.79 5.09
C SER A 68 6.96 -4.92 5.99
N LYS A 69 6.27 -5.95 5.44
CA LYS A 69 5.57 -6.99 6.22
C LYS A 69 4.63 -6.39 7.27
N PHE A 70 4.05 -5.25 6.92
CA PHE A 70 3.28 -4.44 7.85
C PHE A 70 2.06 -3.87 7.14
N CYS A 71 0.88 -4.15 7.67
CA CYS A 71 -0.38 -3.58 7.25
C CYS A 71 -0.67 -2.28 8.03
N LEU A 72 -0.77 -1.17 7.30
CA LEU A 72 -1.07 0.15 7.89
C LEU A 72 -2.47 0.19 8.53
N ALA A 73 -3.46 -0.50 7.95
CA ALA A 73 -4.82 -0.54 8.49
C ALA A 73 -4.85 -1.24 9.85
N TYR A 74 -4.11 -2.35 9.98
CA TYR A 74 -3.94 -3.04 11.25
C TYR A 74 -3.15 -2.20 12.25
N GLY A 75 -2.11 -1.49 11.80
CA GLY A 75 -1.37 -0.58 12.66
C GLY A 75 -2.23 0.55 13.24
N PHE A 76 -3.16 1.11 12.46
CA PHE A 76 -4.12 2.11 12.97
C PHE A 76 -5.17 1.50 13.89
N ALA A 77 -5.69 0.32 13.54
CA ALA A 77 -6.69 -0.40 14.32
C ALA A 77 -6.13 -0.99 15.64
N GLY A 78 -4.80 -1.09 15.77
CA GLY A 78 -4.15 -1.77 16.89
C GLY A 78 -4.38 -3.28 16.83
N THR A 79 -4.25 -3.86 15.64
CA THR A 79 -4.41 -5.30 15.39
C THR A 79 -3.23 -5.89 14.64
N PHE A 80 -3.19 -7.21 14.55
CA PHE A 80 -2.24 -7.96 13.72
C PHE A 80 -2.87 -9.29 13.28
N ASN A 81 -2.31 -9.93 12.25
CA ASN A 81 -2.78 -11.24 11.79
C ASN A 81 -1.66 -12.12 11.22
N PHE A 82 -1.36 -13.22 11.90
CA PHE A 82 -0.48 -14.28 11.40
C PHE A 82 -1.20 -15.61 11.16
N GLY A 83 -2.50 -15.68 11.45
CA GLY A 83 -3.33 -16.87 11.33
C GLY A 83 -4.02 -16.97 9.97
N LYS A 84 -5.29 -17.38 10.00
CA LYS A 84 -6.14 -17.38 8.80
C LYS A 84 -6.49 -15.94 8.42
N LEU A 85 -6.78 -15.71 7.14
CA LEU A 85 -7.27 -14.41 6.67
C LEU A 85 -8.50 -14.00 7.50
N GLY A 86 -8.47 -12.80 8.07
CA GLY A 86 -9.54 -12.29 8.95
C GLY A 86 -9.43 -12.66 10.44
N ASP A 87 -8.50 -13.54 10.82
CA ASP A 87 -8.26 -13.93 12.21
C ASP A 87 -7.41 -12.87 12.95
N LEU A 88 -8.05 -11.75 13.29
CA LEU A 88 -7.40 -10.59 13.86
C LEU A 88 -7.13 -10.77 15.36
N SER A 89 -5.87 -10.58 15.74
CA SER A 89 -5.46 -10.42 17.14
C SER A 89 -5.33 -8.94 17.50
N ARG A 90 -5.55 -8.61 18.77
CA ARG A 90 -5.46 -7.23 19.27
C ARG A 90 -4.12 -6.96 19.94
N VAL A 91 -3.59 -5.77 19.72
CA VAL A 91 -2.47 -5.23 20.48
C VAL A 91 -3.05 -4.64 21.77
N SER A 92 -2.59 -5.09 22.93
CA SER A 92 -3.10 -4.61 24.23
C SER A 92 -2.30 -3.42 24.75
N ASP A 93 -0.98 -3.48 24.59
CA ASP A 93 -0.04 -2.49 25.10
C ASP A 93 -0.13 -1.13 24.36
N PRO A 94 -0.31 -0.01 25.08
CA PRO A 94 -0.37 1.32 24.47
C PRO A 94 0.91 1.75 23.74
N VAL A 95 2.09 1.34 24.22
CA VAL A 95 3.37 1.70 23.60
C VAL A 95 3.50 1.02 22.23
N SER A 96 3.13 -0.25 22.16
CA SER A 96 3.07 -1.03 20.92
C SER A 96 2.09 -0.44 19.91
N LYS A 97 0.91 0.00 20.35
CA LYS A 97 -0.05 0.73 19.49
C LYS A 97 0.52 2.03 18.93
N ALA A 98 1.25 2.79 19.76
CA ALA A 98 1.86 4.04 19.31
C ALA A 98 2.94 3.78 18.25
N ALA A 99 3.79 2.76 18.45
CA ALA A 99 4.80 2.34 17.48
C ALA A 99 4.17 1.86 16.16
N ASP A 100 3.08 1.11 16.23
CA ASP A 100 2.33 0.65 15.07
C ASP A 100 1.69 1.80 14.29
N ARG A 101 1.09 2.78 14.97
CA ARG A 101 0.52 3.98 14.34
C ARG A 101 1.58 4.83 13.67
N ALA A 102 2.73 5.03 14.31
CA ALA A 102 3.86 5.74 13.72
C ALA A 102 4.35 5.05 12.43
N THR A 103 4.40 3.73 12.44
CA THR A 103 4.80 2.93 11.28
C THR A 103 3.75 2.97 10.17
N ALA A 104 2.46 2.89 10.53
CA ALA A 104 1.35 3.03 9.59
C ALA A 104 1.38 4.40 8.88
N LEU A 105 1.64 5.48 9.62
CA LEU A 105 1.83 6.82 9.04
C LEU A 105 3.03 6.86 8.08
N ARG A 106 4.20 6.31 8.48
CA ARG A 106 5.37 6.26 7.59
C ARG A 106 5.08 5.50 6.29
N ILE A 107 4.36 4.37 6.37
CA ILE A 107 3.97 3.59 5.19
C ILE A 107 3.01 4.38 4.31
N LEU A 108 2.02 5.04 4.89
CA LEU A 108 1.07 5.88 4.17
C LEU A 108 1.80 7.02 3.44
N THR A 109 2.67 7.75 4.13
CA THR A 109 3.47 8.84 3.54
C THR A 109 4.37 8.33 2.42
N LYS A 110 5.09 7.21 2.61
CA LYS A 110 5.93 6.62 1.55
C LYS A 110 5.10 6.25 0.32
N SER A 111 3.95 5.62 0.52
CA SER A 111 3.07 5.20 -0.57
C SER A 111 2.50 6.40 -1.32
N PHE A 112 2.07 7.43 -0.58
CA PHE A 112 1.58 8.69 -1.14
C PHE A 112 2.65 9.38 -1.98
N LEU A 113 3.87 9.54 -1.45
CA LEU A 113 4.98 10.17 -2.18
C LEU A 113 5.33 9.41 -3.46
N LEU A 114 5.40 8.08 -3.40
CA LEU A 114 5.63 7.25 -4.59
C LEU A 114 4.55 7.47 -5.65
N ALA A 115 3.27 7.43 -5.26
CA ALA A 115 2.15 7.63 -6.17
C ALA A 115 2.10 9.06 -6.74
N ALA A 116 2.38 10.07 -5.91
CA ALA A 116 2.40 11.47 -6.31
C ALA A 116 3.53 11.76 -7.30
N ILE A 117 4.74 11.25 -7.05
CA ILE A 117 5.88 11.39 -7.97
C ILE A 117 5.58 10.72 -9.30
N ALA A 118 5.08 9.47 -9.28
CA ALA A 118 4.74 8.75 -10.51
C ALA A 118 3.60 9.46 -11.30
N THR A 119 2.62 10.03 -10.61
CA THR A 119 1.56 10.84 -11.23
C THR A 119 2.13 12.11 -11.86
N ALA A 120 3.02 12.82 -11.17
CA ALA A 120 3.67 14.02 -11.70
C ALA A 120 4.44 13.71 -12.99
N VAL A 121 5.15 12.57 -13.04
CA VAL A 121 5.82 12.12 -14.26
C VAL A 121 4.82 11.97 -15.42
N VAL A 122 3.71 11.26 -15.21
CA VAL A 122 2.69 11.03 -16.25
C VAL A 122 2.03 12.34 -16.72
N VAL A 123 1.80 13.29 -15.82
CA VAL A 123 1.18 14.59 -16.15
C VAL A 123 2.13 15.50 -16.93
N VAL A 124 3.43 15.46 -16.64
CA VAL A 124 4.44 16.34 -17.27
C VAL A 124 4.91 15.79 -18.62
N LEU A 125 4.93 14.47 -18.81
CA LEU A 125 5.36 13.85 -20.05
C LEU A 125 4.47 14.27 -21.24
N PRO A 126 5.06 14.57 -22.42
CA PRO A 126 4.32 14.70 -23.66
C PRO A 126 3.92 13.31 -24.16
N LEU A 127 2.90 12.75 -23.51
CA LEU A 127 2.19 11.54 -23.90
C LEU A 127 1.15 11.82 -24.96
#